data_AF-A0A6N2DVS1-F1
#
_entry.id   AF-A0A6N2DVS1-F1
#
_cell.length_a   1.000
_cell.length_b   1.000
_cell.length_c   1.000
_cell.angle_alpha   90.00
_cell.angle_beta   90.00
_cell.angle_gamma   90.00
#
_symmetry.space_group_name_H-M   'P 1'
#
loop_
_entity.id
_entity.type
_entity.pdbx_description
1 polymer ?
#
loop_
_entity_poly.entity_id
_entity_poly.type
_entity_poly.pdbx_seq_one_letter_code
_entity_poly.pdbx_strand_id
1 'polypeptide(L)'
;MFRNLFYGLALIGFVLAAPAGAQQSGSLFVNLTTDEAHRADMAMTFSKRILEGGLAVTVWLNDRGVFLASKQHGDQFADQQKALADLMDKGANVIICPFCAAHYEVDLDNIVDGIQTGGADVPLFQEGTRTLTW
;
A
#
# COMPACT_ATOMS: atom_id res chain seq x y z
N MET A 1 11.91 -51.43 39.99
CA MET A 1 10.59 -51.10 39.40
C MET A 1 10.44 -49.62 38.98
N PHE A 2 11.39 -48.73 39.28
CA PHE A 2 11.29 -47.28 38.95
C PHE A 2 12.04 -46.83 37.68
N ARG A 3 12.84 -47.70 37.04
CA ARG A 3 13.70 -47.31 35.91
C ARG A 3 12.97 -47.22 34.57
N ASN A 4 11.81 -47.88 34.44
CA ASN A 4 11.02 -47.88 33.21
C ASN A 4 9.97 -46.75 33.18
N LEU A 5 9.72 -46.09 34.32
CA LEU A 5 8.78 -44.97 34.41
C LEU A 5 9.37 -43.67 33.87
N PHE A 6 10.71 -43.53 33.85
CA PHE A 6 11.39 -42.37 33.28
C PHE A 6 11.44 -42.35 31.75
N TYR A 7 11.30 -43.51 31.09
CA TYR A 7 11.24 -43.58 29.62
C TYR A 7 9.83 -43.30 29.06
N GLY A 8 8.78 -43.44 29.88
CA GLY A 8 7.40 -43.19 29.46
C GLY A 8 7.05 -41.69 29.34
N LEU A 9 7.80 -40.81 29.99
CA LEU A 9 7.55 -39.36 29.97
C LEU A 9 8.30 -38.59 28.88
N ALA A 10 9.19 -39.24 28.13
CA ALA A 10 10.00 -38.58 27.10
C ALA A 10 9.29 -38.41 25.74
N LEU A 11 8.09 -38.99 25.57
CA LEU A 11 7.41 -39.09 24.26
C LEU A 11 6.17 -38.20 24.08
N ILE A 12 5.83 -37.33 25.04
CA ILE A 12 4.63 -36.46 24.97
C ILE A 12 5.00 -34.99 24.67
N GLY A 13 6.25 -34.72 24.27
CA GLY A 13 6.75 -33.37 24.02
C GLY A 13 6.72 -32.90 22.56
N PHE A 14 5.94 -33.53 21.67
CA PHE A 14 5.79 -33.00 20.30
C PHE A 14 4.76 -31.85 20.35
N VAL A 15 5.26 -30.72 20.84
CA VAL A 15 4.59 -29.43 20.82
C VAL A 15 4.01 -29.21 19.43
N LEU A 16 2.72 -28.90 19.39
CA LEU A 16 2.02 -28.34 18.25
C LEU A 16 2.71 -27.02 17.87
N ALA A 17 3.82 -27.09 17.14
CA ALA A 17 4.36 -25.94 16.44
C ALA A 17 3.36 -25.64 15.33
N ALA A 18 2.41 -24.74 15.60
CA ALA A 18 1.65 -24.08 14.55
C ALA A 18 2.68 -23.57 13.52
N PRO A 19 2.43 -23.72 12.21
CA PRO A 19 3.34 -23.17 11.23
C PRO A 19 3.49 -21.69 11.56
N ALA A 20 4.70 -21.29 11.93
CA ALA A 20 5.06 -19.89 11.98
C ALA A 20 5.01 -19.40 10.54
N GLY A 21 3.81 -19.01 10.08
CA GLY A 21 3.68 -18.20 8.88
C GLY A 21 4.60 -17.02 9.11
N ALA A 22 5.59 -16.85 8.24
CA ALA A 22 6.48 -15.71 8.32
C ALA A 22 5.62 -14.46 8.42
N GLN A 23 5.64 -13.79 9.57
CA GLN A 23 4.93 -12.53 9.75
C GLN A 23 5.49 -11.61 8.66
N GLN A 24 4.66 -11.31 7.67
CA GLN A 24 5.05 -10.40 6.61
C GLN A 24 5.30 -9.06 7.30
N SER A 25 6.54 -8.60 7.26
CA SER A 25 6.98 -7.34 7.82
C SER A 25 7.48 -6.44 6.70
N GLY A 26 7.32 -5.13 6.89
CA GLY A 26 7.67 -4.12 5.91
C GLY A 26 6.46 -3.33 5.43
N SER A 27 6.61 -2.73 4.26
CA SER A 27 5.60 -1.87 3.65
C SER A 27 5.62 -2.04 2.13
N LEU A 28 4.54 -1.63 1.48
CA LEU A 28 4.47 -1.51 0.04
C LEU A 28 4.50 -0.03 -0.35
N PHE A 29 5.39 0.31 -1.26
CA PHE A 29 5.40 1.56 -2.00
C PHE A 29 4.91 1.31 -3.43
N VAL A 30 3.84 1.96 -3.81
CA VAL A 30 3.26 1.88 -5.16
C VAL A 30 3.56 3.15 -5.92
N ASN A 31 4.41 3.07 -6.94
CA ASN A 31 4.61 4.14 -7.90
C ASN A 31 3.53 4.04 -9.00
N LEU A 32 2.45 4.81 -8.86
CA LEU A 32 1.34 4.80 -9.80
C LEU A 32 1.56 5.89 -10.86
N THR A 33 1.93 5.46 -12.06
CA THR A 33 2.38 6.38 -13.14
C THR A 33 1.33 6.65 -14.21
N THR A 34 0.21 5.94 -14.19
CA THR A 34 -0.77 5.93 -15.28
C THR A 34 -2.12 6.50 -14.85
N ASP A 35 -2.78 7.16 -15.81
CA ASP A 35 -4.17 7.61 -15.77
C ASP A 35 -5.12 6.64 -16.52
N GLU A 36 -4.64 5.49 -16.98
CA GLU A 36 -5.50 4.46 -17.58
C GLU A 36 -6.28 3.76 -16.46
N ALA A 37 -7.62 3.84 -16.55
CA ALA A 37 -8.53 3.46 -15.48
C ALA A 37 -8.30 2.03 -14.99
N HIS A 38 -8.20 1.04 -15.88
CA HIS A 38 -8.06 -0.35 -15.48
C HIS A 38 -6.74 -0.62 -14.75
N ARG A 39 -5.61 -0.09 -15.26
CA ARG A 39 -4.30 -0.22 -14.61
C ARG A 39 -4.26 0.48 -13.26
N ALA A 40 -4.86 1.66 -13.16
CA ALA A 40 -4.97 2.38 -11.89
C ALA A 40 -5.79 1.58 -10.86
N ASP A 41 -6.94 1.03 -11.28
CA ASP A 41 -7.80 0.23 -10.42
C ASP A 41 -7.10 -1.06 -9.95
N MET A 42 -6.29 -1.68 -10.80
CA MET A 42 -5.47 -2.84 -10.43
C MET A 42 -4.44 -2.48 -9.34
N ALA A 43 -3.76 -1.34 -9.49
CA ALA A 43 -2.80 -0.86 -8.50
C ALA A 43 -3.47 -0.56 -7.15
N MET A 44 -4.62 0.12 -7.17
CA MET A 44 -5.39 0.46 -5.97
C MET A 44 -6.02 -0.78 -5.31
N THR A 45 -6.55 -1.71 -6.10
CA THR A 45 -7.09 -2.97 -5.59
C THR A 45 -6.01 -3.82 -4.94
N PHE A 46 -4.84 -3.92 -5.57
CA PHE A 46 -3.71 -4.64 -4.97
C PHE A 46 -3.25 -3.96 -3.67
N SER A 47 -3.09 -2.64 -3.69
CA SER A 47 -2.76 -1.83 -2.51
C SER A 47 -3.72 -2.09 -1.36
N LYS A 48 -5.03 -2.10 -1.64
CA LYS A 48 -6.07 -2.40 -0.65
C LYS A 48 -5.92 -3.79 -0.06
N ARG A 49 -5.58 -4.81 -0.86
CA ARG A 49 -5.35 -6.18 -0.35
C ARG A 49 -4.13 -6.28 0.56
N ILE A 50 -3.06 -5.57 0.24
CA ILE A 50 -1.85 -5.54 1.07
C ILE A 50 -2.14 -4.83 2.40
N LEU A 51 -2.89 -3.73 2.37
CA LEU A 51 -3.33 -3.02 3.56
C LEU A 51 -4.27 -3.88 4.43
N GLU A 52 -5.22 -4.60 3.82
CA GLU A 52 -6.09 -5.57 4.50
C GLU A 52 -5.30 -6.75 5.12
N GLY A 53 -4.12 -7.06 4.57
CA GLY A 53 -3.17 -8.01 5.13
C GLY A 53 -2.34 -7.47 6.31
N GLY A 54 -2.52 -6.21 6.69
CA GLY A 54 -1.85 -5.57 7.84
C GLY A 54 -0.50 -4.94 7.53
N LEU A 55 -0.11 -4.84 6.26
CA LEU A 55 1.12 -4.14 5.86
C LEU A 55 0.82 -2.67 5.54
N ALA A 56 1.73 -1.78 5.92
CA ALA A 56 1.61 -0.37 5.56
C ALA A 56 1.72 -0.19 4.04
N VAL A 57 0.91 0.71 3.47
CA VAL A 57 0.91 1.01 2.04
C VAL A 57 1.05 2.51 1.81
N THR A 58 1.96 2.88 0.90
CA THR A 58 2.06 4.22 0.34
C THR A 58 1.79 4.15 -1.15
N VAL A 59 0.84 4.94 -1.66
CA VAL A 59 0.58 5.15 -3.08
C VAL A 59 1.14 6.52 -3.47
N TRP A 60 2.11 6.52 -4.37
CA TRP A 60 2.72 7.71 -4.95
C TRP A 60 2.14 7.96 -6.33
N LEU A 61 1.36 9.03 -6.45
CA LEU A 61 0.80 9.50 -7.72
C LEU A 61 1.90 10.26 -8.47
N ASN A 62 2.49 9.59 -9.44
CA ASN A 62 3.61 10.06 -10.23
C ASN A 62 3.22 10.17 -11.70
N ASP A 63 3.99 10.92 -12.48
CA ASP A 63 3.74 11.11 -13.91
C ASP A 63 2.25 11.39 -14.21
N ARG A 64 1.58 10.59 -15.05
CA ARG A 64 0.15 10.75 -15.39
C ARG A 64 -0.79 10.39 -14.25
N GLY A 65 -0.34 9.64 -13.24
CA GLY A 65 -1.15 9.27 -12.07
C GLY A 65 -1.68 10.48 -11.29
N VAL A 66 -1.09 11.66 -11.45
CA VAL A 66 -1.56 12.91 -10.83
C VAL A 66 -2.97 13.32 -11.28
N PHE A 67 -3.40 12.93 -12.48
CA PHE A 67 -4.77 13.23 -12.96
C PHE A 67 -5.85 12.54 -12.13
N LEU A 68 -5.54 11.35 -11.59
CA LEU A 68 -6.47 10.56 -10.78
C LEU A 68 -6.86 11.28 -9.48
N ALA A 69 -6.02 12.20 -9.00
CA ALA A 69 -6.28 13.00 -7.80
C ALA A 69 -6.98 14.33 -8.10
N SER A 70 -7.01 14.79 -9.35
CA SER A 70 -7.49 16.13 -9.70
C SER A 70 -9.01 16.20 -9.69
N LYS A 71 -9.59 16.99 -8.77
CA LYS A 71 -11.05 17.22 -8.74
C LYS A 71 -11.57 17.89 -10.02
N GLN A 72 -10.72 18.62 -10.74
CA GLN A 72 -11.04 19.18 -12.06
C GLN A 72 -11.39 18.10 -13.09
N HIS A 73 -10.84 16.90 -12.92
CA HIS A 73 -11.07 15.73 -13.77
C HIS A 73 -12.05 14.73 -13.12
N GLY A 74 -12.89 15.19 -12.19
CA GLY A 74 -13.84 14.36 -11.44
C GLY A 74 -14.80 13.57 -12.33
N ASP A 75 -15.28 14.15 -13.42
CA ASP A 75 -16.18 13.44 -14.35
C ASP A 75 -15.51 12.23 -15.02
N GLN A 76 -14.19 12.29 -15.24
CA GLN A 76 -13.42 11.23 -15.86
C GLN A 76 -12.90 10.20 -14.85
N PHE A 77 -12.53 10.64 -13.65
CA PHE A 77 -11.83 9.82 -12.65
C PHE A 77 -12.61 9.64 -11.34
N ALA A 78 -13.94 9.81 -11.35
CA ALA A 78 -14.78 9.70 -10.15
C ALA A 78 -14.53 8.40 -9.37
N ASP A 79 -14.44 7.26 -10.07
CA ASP A 79 -14.21 5.95 -9.46
C ASP A 79 -12.81 5.85 -8.86
N GLN A 80 -11.79 6.38 -9.54
CA GLN A 80 -10.41 6.38 -9.04
C GLN A 80 -10.26 7.32 -7.84
N GLN A 81 -10.89 8.49 -7.85
CA GLN A 81 -10.91 9.41 -6.72
C GLN A 81 -11.57 8.79 -5.49
N LYS A 82 -12.69 8.09 -5.70
CA LYS A 82 -13.32 7.29 -4.65
C LYS A 82 -12.41 6.20 -4.13
N ALA A 83 -11.70 5.48 -5.00
CA ALA A 83 -10.77 4.43 -4.60
C ALA A 83 -9.56 4.98 -3.81
N LEU A 84 -9.06 6.17 -4.16
CA LEU A 84 -8.01 6.87 -3.40
C LEU A 84 -8.51 7.26 -2.01
N ALA A 85 -9.71 7.84 -1.91
CA ALA A 85 -10.33 8.16 -0.63
C ALA A 85 -10.53 6.91 0.25
N ASP A 86 -11.11 5.84 -0.32
CA ASP A 86 -11.32 4.57 0.37
C ASP A 86 -9.99 3.94 0.86
N LEU A 87 -8.88 4.12 0.14
CA LEU A 87 -7.54 3.69 0.57
C LEU A 87 -7.03 4.51 1.77
N MET A 88 -7.18 5.83 1.71
CA MET A 88 -6.79 6.72 2.81
C MET A 88 -7.61 6.45 4.08
N ASP A 89 -8.93 6.24 3.95
CA ASP A 89 -9.81 5.87 5.05
C ASP A 89 -9.40 4.56 5.74
N LYS A 90 -8.77 3.65 4.99
CA LYS A 90 -8.21 2.39 5.51
C LYS A 90 -6.80 2.53 6.07
N GLY A 91 -6.18 3.71 5.98
CA GLY A 91 -4.86 4.02 6.53
C GLY A 91 -3.70 3.94 5.52
N ALA A 92 -3.96 3.91 4.22
CA ALA A 92 -2.91 4.11 3.23
C ALA A 92 -2.43 5.57 3.22
N ASN A 93 -1.14 5.79 3.01
CA ASN A 93 -0.62 7.10 2.68
C ASN A 93 -0.79 7.31 1.16
N VAL A 94 -1.49 8.35 0.74
CA VAL A 94 -1.55 8.74 -0.69
C VAL A 94 -0.82 10.06 -0.83
N ILE A 95 0.18 10.08 -1.70
CA ILE A 95 1.08 11.21 -1.87
C ILE A 95 1.15 11.57 -3.36
N ILE A 96 1.15 12.85 -3.70
CA ILE A 96 1.19 13.35 -5.09
C ILE A 96 2.53 14.02 -5.43
N CYS A 97 3.03 13.73 -6.63
CA CYS A 97 4.23 14.35 -7.20
C CYS A 97 4.00 15.82 -7.56
N PRO A 98 4.57 16.80 -6.83
CA PRO A 98 4.35 18.22 -7.12
C PRO A 98 4.94 18.63 -8.46
N PHE A 99 6.08 18.05 -8.87
CA PHE A 99 6.70 18.36 -10.16
C PHE A 99 5.88 17.83 -11.34
N CYS A 100 5.26 16.67 -11.18
CA CYS A 100 4.40 16.05 -12.18
C CYS A 100 3.07 16.80 -12.28
N ALA A 101 2.49 17.16 -11.13
CA ALA A 101 1.31 18.02 -11.09
C ALA A 101 1.57 19.37 -11.77
N ALA A 102 2.70 20.01 -11.48
CA ALA A 102 3.11 21.24 -12.15
C ALA A 102 3.32 21.04 -13.67
N HIS A 103 3.95 19.94 -14.09
CA HIS A 103 4.15 19.62 -15.50
C HIS A 103 2.84 19.41 -16.27
N TYR A 104 1.85 18.77 -15.62
CA TYR A 104 0.55 18.46 -16.20
C TYR A 104 -0.54 19.47 -15.84
N GLU A 105 -0.17 20.61 -15.25
CA GLU A 105 -1.09 21.69 -14.87
C GLU A 105 -2.23 21.23 -13.93
N VAL A 106 -1.96 20.21 -13.10
CA VAL A 106 -2.87 19.79 -12.02
C VAL A 106 -2.69 20.73 -10.83
N ASP A 107 -3.78 21.42 -10.50
CA ASP A 107 -3.87 22.31 -9.34
C ASP A 107 -3.89 21.52 -8.03
N LEU A 108 -2.83 21.66 -7.23
CA LEU A 108 -2.66 20.98 -5.94
C LEU A 108 -3.65 21.47 -4.88
N ASP A 109 -4.25 22.65 -5.03
CA ASP A 109 -5.30 23.14 -4.13
C ASP A 109 -6.67 22.53 -4.47
N ASN A 110 -6.77 21.86 -5.63
CA ASN A 110 -8.01 21.24 -6.13
C ASN A 110 -7.85 19.74 -6.40
N ILE A 111 -7.31 19.02 -5.41
CA ILE A 111 -7.18 17.55 -5.43
C ILE A 111 -8.08 16.89 -4.38
N VAL A 112 -8.25 15.56 -4.47
CA VAL A 112 -8.94 14.75 -3.46
C VAL A 112 -8.37 15.04 -2.06
N ASP A 113 -9.26 15.30 -1.11
CA ASP A 113 -8.87 15.72 0.24
C ASP A 113 -8.10 14.61 0.96
N GLY A 114 -7.07 14.99 1.73
CA GLY A 114 -6.22 14.06 2.47
C GLY A 114 -4.96 13.61 1.72
N ILE A 115 -4.90 13.82 0.40
CA ILE A 115 -3.67 13.55 -0.37
C ILE A 115 -2.56 14.50 0.07
N GLN A 116 -1.40 13.93 0.36
CA GLN A 116 -0.22 14.67 0.80
C GLN A 116 0.59 15.12 -0.41
N THR A 117 1.12 16.34 -0.39
CA THR A 117 2.12 16.74 -1.40
C THR A 117 3.48 16.15 -1.02
N GLY A 118 4.12 15.44 -1.95
CA GLY A 118 5.40 14.80 -1.68
C GLY A 118 6.61 15.72 -1.81
N GLY A 119 7.77 15.17 -1.47
CA GLY A 119 9.07 15.82 -1.55
C GLY A 119 10.21 14.82 -1.72
N ALA A 120 11.42 15.19 -1.32
CA ALA A 120 12.58 14.29 -1.35
C ALA A 120 12.51 13.15 -0.31
N ASP A 121 11.54 13.21 0.60
CA ASP A 121 11.35 12.34 1.76
C ASP A 121 10.28 11.26 1.57
N VAL A 122 9.72 11.13 0.36
CA VAL A 122 8.79 10.07 -0.01
C VAL A 122 9.40 8.70 0.36
N PRO A 123 8.67 7.79 1.04
CA PRO A 123 9.23 6.65 1.76
C PRO A 123 9.70 5.48 0.88
N LEU A 124 10.16 5.76 -0.35
CA LEU A 124 10.59 4.77 -1.34
C LEU A 124 11.77 3.90 -0.85
N PHE A 125 12.68 4.48 -0.06
CA PHE A 125 13.91 3.82 0.40
C PHE A 125 13.89 3.42 1.88
N GLN A 126 12.72 3.46 2.53
CA GLN A 126 12.62 3.00 3.91
C GLN A 126 12.94 1.50 3.99
N GLU A 127 13.66 1.10 5.04
CA GLU A 127 14.03 -0.30 5.25
C GLU A 127 12.79 -1.21 5.28
N GLY A 128 12.87 -2.36 4.62
CA GLY A 128 11.75 -3.30 4.53
C GLY A 128 10.67 -2.93 3.50
N THR A 129 10.75 -1.75 2.88
CA THR A 129 9.83 -1.36 1.80
C THR A 129 10.04 -2.23 0.57
N ARG A 130 8.94 -2.62 -0.06
CA ARG A 130 8.93 -3.20 -1.41
C ARG A 130 8.28 -2.21 -2.35
N THR A 131 8.85 -2.05 -3.54
CA THR A 131 8.37 -1.11 -4.53
C THR A 131 7.71 -1.85 -5.68
N LEU A 132 6.54 -1.39 -6.09
CA LEU A 132 5.86 -1.86 -7.30
C LEU A 132 5.45 -0.64 -8.13
N THR A 133 5.58 -0.76 -9.45
CA THR A 133 5.21 0.31 -10.38
C THR A 133 4.08 -0.19 -11.28
N TRP A 134 3.09 0.67 -11.51
CA TRP A 134 2.01 0.45 -12.46
C TRP A 134 1.96 1.51 -13.53
#